data_AF-A0A161WGZ9-F1
#
_entry.id   AF-A0A161WGZ9-F1
#
_cell.length_a   1.000
_cell.length_b   1.000
_cell.length_c   1.000
_cell.angle_alpha   90.00
_cell.angle_beta   90.00
_cell.angle_gamma   90.00
#
_symmetry.space_group_name_H-M   'P 1'
#
loop_
_entity.id
_entity.type
_entity.pdbx_description
1 polymer ?
#
loop_
_entity_poly.entity_id
_entity_poly.type
_entity_poly.pdbx_seq_one_letter_code
_entity_poly.pdbx_strand_id
1 'polypeptide(L)'
;MMQNAIVTNFLLQLCFALLAVAAPVSDPAVEAAAHGNTWQYGTGGGILGFIVLVLDIIVFIEVLKSDRPVSHKVLWCLVVFLFPIVGMAVYWLFSNRAAHNSRSGYEPVA
;
A
#
# COMPACT_ATOMS: atom_id res chain seq x y z
N MET A 1 -5.39 -22.02 39.17
CA MET A 1 -4.59 -20.83 39.54
C MET A 1 -3.25 -20.78 38.80
N MET A 2 -2.47 -21.86 38.75
CA MET A 2 -1.17 -21.91 38.05
C MET A 2 -1.26 -21.65 36.53
N GLN A 3 -2.27 -22.17 35.84
CA GLN A 3 -2.45 -22.01 34.39
C GLN A 3 -2.64 -20.53 33.97
N ASN A 4 -3.44 -19.77 34.74
CA ASN A 4 -3.66 -18.35 34.48
C ASN A 4 -2.37 -17.54 34.65
N ALA A 5 -1.51 -17.89 35.62
CA ALA A 5 -0.24 -17.20 35.84
C ALA A 5 0.75 -17.40 34.67
N ILE A 6 0.78 -18.60 34.09
CA ILE A 6 1.64 -18.92 32.94
C ILE A 6 1.19 -18.14 31.70
N VAL A 7 -0.12 -18.13 31.42
CA VAL A 7 -0.68 -17.39 30.28
C VAL A 7 -0.44 -15.90 30.42
N THR A 8 -0.63 -15.33 31.62
CA THR A 8 -0.39 -13.90 31.88
C THR A 8 1.10 -13.55 31.72
N ASN A 9 2.03 -14.34 32.26
CA ASN A 9 3.46 -14.09 32.09
C ASN A 9 3.91 -14.17 30.62
N PHE A 10 3.41 -15.15 29.87
CA PHE A 10 3.72 -15.29 28.45
C PHE A 10 3.15 -14.11 27.63
N LEU A 11 1.92 -13.70 27.93
CA LEU A 11 1.29 -12.54 27.29
C LEU A 11 2.08 -11.25 27.57
N LEU A 12 2.49 -11.02 28.82
CA LEU A 12 3.32 -9.87 29.18
C LEU A 12 4.67 -9.89 28.46
N GLN A 13 5.34 -11.04 28.40
CA GLN A 13 6.61 -11.19 27.67
C GLN A 13 6.44 -10.88 26.18
N LEU A 14 5.35 -11.35 25.55
CA LEU A 14 5.02 -11.05 24.16
C LEU A 14 4.73 -9.56 23.96
N CYS A 15 3.95 -8.93 24.84
CA CYS A 15 3.66 -7.50 24.79
C CYS A 15 4.93 -6.64 24.86
N PHE A 16 5.86 -6.97 25.76
CA PHE A 16 7.15 -6.25 25.86
C PHE A 16 8.05 -6.49 24.65
N ALA A 17 8.07 -7.71 24.09
CA ALA A 17 8.82 -8.01 22.88
C ALA A 17 8.29 -7.21 21.67
N LEU A 18 6.96 -7.10 21.51
CA LEU A 18 6.36 -6.29 20.45
C LEU A 18 6.65 -4.79 20.60
N LEU A 19 6.66 -4.28 21.84
CA LEU A 19 7.08 -2.91 22.12
C LEU A 19 8.55 -2.66 21.74
N ALA A 20 9.44 -3.63 22.01
CA ALA A 20 10.86 -3.54 21.66
C ALA A 20 11.09 -3.61 20.14
N VAL A 21 10.32 -4.41 19.40
CA VAL A 21 10.38 -4.46 17.93
C VAL A 21 9.89 -3.17 17.28
N ALA A 22 8.94 -2.48 17.92
CA ALA A 22 8.45 -1.17 17.47
C ALA A 22 9.33 0.01 17.92
N ALA A 23 10.31 -0.22 18.79
CA ALA A 23 11.22 0.83 19.24
C ALA A 23 12.13 1.25 18.07
N PRO A 24 12.18 2.54 17.71
CA PRO A 24 13.14 3.00 16.73
C PRO A 24 14.55 2.79 17.29
N VAL A 25 15.32 1.91 16.66
CA VAL A 25 16.78 1.79 16.88
C VAL A 25 17.42 3.07 16.40
N SER A 26 17.57 4.05 17.30
CA SER A 26 18.41 5.22 17.12
C SER A 26 19.87 4.78 17.30
N ASP A 27 20.39 4.00 16.36
CA ASP A 27 21.79 3.65 16.32
C ASP A 27 22.54 4.73 15.51
N PRO A 28 23.31 5.61 16.15
CA PRO A 28 24.06 6.67 15.46
C PRO A 28 25.13 6.12 14.50
N ALA A 29 25.50 4.83 14.61
CA ALA A 29 26.38 4.17 13.65
C ALA A 29 25.69 3.94 12.28
N VAL A 30 24.37 3.83 12.26
CA VAL A 30 23.58 3.71 11.02
C VAL A 30 23.40 5.09 10.38
N GLU A 31 23.23 6.17 11.18
CA GLU A 31 23.10 7.54 10.69
C GLU A 31 24.34 8.03 9.90
N ALA A 32 25.55 7.65 10.33
CA ALA A 32 26.79 8.05 9.66
C ALA A 32 27.07 7.29 8.35
N ALA A 33 26.52 6.08 8.18
CA ALA A 33 26.66 5.27 6.96
C ALA A 33 25.47 5.42 5.99
N ALA A 34 24.38 6.07 6.40
CA ALA A 34 23.10 6.11 5.68
C ALA A 34 22.98 7.20 4.60
N HIS A 35 24.07 7.62 3.96
CA HIS A 35 23.98 8.42 2.73
C HIS A 35 23.71 7.56 1.47
N GLY A 36 23.54 6.23 1.61
CA GLY A 36 23.43 5.30 0.48
C GLY A 36 22.06 4.67 0.21
N ASN A 37 21.14 4.64 1.18
CA ASN A 37 19.94 3.78 1.10
C ASN A 37 18.68 4.35 1.79
N THR A 38 18.49 5.67 1.69
CA THR A 38 17.29 6.40 2.15
C THR A 38 15.97 5.93 1.52
N TRP A 39 16.01 5.07 0.50
CA TRP A 39 14.82 4.56 -0.19
C TRP A 39 14.04 3.53 0.64
N GLN A 40 14.68 2.92 1.66
CA GLN A 40 14.12 1.78 2.38
C GLN A 40 14.05 1.94 3.91
N TYR A 41 14.81 2.87 4.51
CA TYR A 41 14.91 2.95 5.97
C TYR A 41 13.98 4.01 6.57
N GLY A 42 12.86 3.56 7.15
CA GLY A 42 11.92 4.42 7.85
C GLY A 42 10.53 3.76 7.96
N THR A 43 10.45 2.73 8.81
CA THR A 43 9.27 2.11 9.50
C THR A 43 7.88 1.98 8.82
N GLY A 44 7.64 2.42 7.58
CA GLY A 44 6.32 2.26 6.96
C GLY A 44 6.03 3.01 5.66
N GLY A 45 6.93 3.81 5.10
CA GLY A 45 6.61 4.51 3.85
C GLY A 45 7.63 5.57 3.44
N GLY A 46 8.81 5.13 3.01
CA GLY A 46 9.76 6.01 2.33
C GLY A 46 9.25 6.48 0.96
N ILE A 47 10.17 6.90 0.08
CA ILE A 47 9.86 7.36 -1.29
C ILE A 47 8.92 6.38 -2.03
N LEU A 48 9.06 5.07 -1.79
CA LEU A 48 8.19 4.04 -2.36
C LEU A 48 6.72 4.17 -1.91
N GLY A 49 6.46 4.43 -0.62
CA GLY A 49 5.10 4.64 -0.12
C GLY A 49 4.46 5.91 -0.68
N PHE A 50 5.26 6.97 -0.86
CA PHE A 50 4.82 8.20 -1.51
C PHE A 50 4.46 7.98 -2.99
N ILE A 51 5.28 7.26 -3.74
CA ILE A 51 4.99 6.89 -5.14
C ILE A 51 3.67 6.11 -5.23
N VAL A 52 3.49 5.13 -4.34
CA VAL A 52 2.26 4.31 -4.28
C VAL A 52 1.03 5.17 -3.98
N LEU A 53 1.14 6.16 -3.08
CA LEU A 53 0.06 7.11 -2.78
C LEU A 53 -0.29 8.00 -4.00
N VAL A 54 0.72 8.47 -4.74
CA VAL A 54 0.48 9.24 -5.99
C VAL A 54 -0.21 8.38 -7.04
N LEU A 55 0.19 7.11 -7.18
CA LEU A 55 -0.44 6.17 -8.11
C LEU A 55 -1.91 5.89 -7.77
N ASP A 56 -2.25 5.78 -6.48
CA ASP A 56 -3.64 5.60 -6.03
C ASP A 56 -4.53 6.79 -6.45
N ILE A 57 -4.03 8.03 -6.29
CA ILE A 57 -4.73 9.25 -6.73
C ILE A 57 -4.99 9.24 -8.25
N ILE A 58 -4.02 8.80 -9.05
CA ILE A 58 -4.16 8.72 -10.51
C ILE A 58 -5.27 7.74 -10.89
N VAL A 59 -5.30 6.57 -10.25
CA VAL A 59 -6.33 5.55 -10.49
C VAL A 59 -7.71 6.09 -10.11
N PHE A 60 -7.82 6.83 -9.00
CA PHE A 60 -9.09 7.47 -8.61
C PHE A 60 -9.59 8.43 -9.68
N ILE A 61 -8.71 9.28 -10.22
CA ILE A 61 -9.08 10.21 -11.30
C ILE A 61 -9.52 9.43 -12.56
N GLU A 62 -8.82 8.35 -12.93
CA GLU A 62 -9.17 7.53 -14.09
C GLU A 62 -10.54 6.85 -13.92
N VAL A 63 -10.78 6.25 -12.75
CA VAL A 63 -12.05 5.59 -12.40
C VAL A 63 -13.20 6.60 -12.38
N LEU A 64 -12.99 7.79 -11.80
CA LEU A 64 -13.99 8.86 -11.78
C LEU A 64 -14.31 9.41 -13.18
N LYS A 65 -13.34 9.45 -14.10
CA LYS A 65 -13.54 9.89 -15.48
C LYS A 65 -14.13 8.83 -16.44
N SER A 66 -14.17 7.55 -16.05
CA SER A 66 -14.68 6.46 -16.90
C SER A 66 -16.22 6.47 -17.01
N ASP A 67 -16.83 6.04 -18.12
CA ASP A 67 -18.30 6.05 -18.31
C ASP A 67 -19.03 4.86 -17.63
N ARG A 68 -18.45 4.30 -16.56
CA ARG A 68 -18.98 3.10 -15.87
C ARG A 68 -20.02 3.46 -14.81
N PRO A 69 -20.98 2.57 -14.48
CA PRO A 69 -21.95 2.81 -13.42
C PRO A 69 -21.26 3.09 -12.08
N VAL A 70 -21.87 3.98 -11.27
CA VAL A 70 -21.30 4.49 -10.00
C VAL A 70 -20.88 3.37 -9.04
N SER A 71 -21.63 2.27 -8.97
CA SER A 71 -21.30 1.10 -8.13
C SER A 71 -19.95 0.48 -8.48
N HIS A 72 -19.61 0.37 -9.76
CA HIS A 72 -18.32 -0.19 -10.19
C HIS A 72 -17.16 0.76 -9.93
N LYS A 73 -17.39 2.08 -10.04
CA LYS A 73 -16.37 3.08 -9.72
C LYS A 73 -15.97 2.99 -8.25
N VAL A 74 -16.96 2.97 -7.36
CA VAL A 74 -16.74 2.91 -5.91
C VAL A 74 -16.03 1.62 -5.50
N LEU A 75 -16.40 0.49 -6.09
CA LEU A 75 -15.77 -0.81 -5.79
C LEU A 75 -14.29 -0.83 -6.21
N TRP A 76 -13.96 -0.27 -7.39
CA TRP A 76 -12.57 -0.16 -7.83
C TRP A 76 -11.74 0.79 -6.97
N CYS A 77 -12.28 1.96 -6.60
CA CYS A 77 -11.59 2.87 -5.69
C CYS A 77 -11.32 2.22 -4.33
N LEU A 78 -12.29 1.47 -3.77
CA LEU A 78 -12.15 0.84 -2.47
C LEU A 78 -11.06 -0.25 -2.46
N VAL A 79 -10.98 -1.05 -3.52
CA VAL A 79 -9.99 -2.13 -3.66
C VAL A 79 -8.57 -1.57 -3.77
N VAL A 80 -8.37 -0.52 -4.57
CA VAL A 80 -7.04 0.09 -4.76
C VAL A 80 -6.62 0.86 -3.50
N PHE A 81 -7.54 1.55 -2.83
CA PHE A 81 -7.23 2.25 -1.59
C PHE A 81 -6.85 1.32 -0.43
N LEU A 82 -7.60 0.23 -0.23
CA LEU A 82 -7.36 -0.70 0.88
C LEU A 82 -6.11 -1.55 0.66
N PHE A 83 -5.77 -1.82 -0.61
CA PHE A 83 -4.60 -2.59 -0.99
C PHE A 83 -3.89 -1.89 -2.16
N PRO A 84 -3.06 -0.88 -1.93
CA PRO A 84 -2.54 -0.05 -3.03
C PRO A 84 -1.59 -0.78 -3.97
N ILE A 85 -0.82 -1.75 -3.47
CA ILE A 85 0.05 -2.57 -4.33
C ILE A 85 -0.76 -3.67 -5.05
N VAL A 86 -1.57 -4.44 -4.32
CA VAL A 86 -2.33 -5.56 -4.90
C VAL A 86 -3.48 -5.07 -5.77
N GLY A 87 -4.17 -4.02 -5.33
CA GLY A 87 -5.26 -3.35 -6.04
C GLY A 87 -4.80 -2.75 -7.36
N MET A 88 -3.60 -2.17 -7.44
CA MET A 88 -3.02 -1.77 -8.75
C MET A 88 -2.79 -2.96 -9.68
N ALA A 89 -2.27 -4.08 -9.18
CA ALA A 89 -2.06 -5.28 -9.99
C ALA A 89 -3.39 -5.86 -10.51
N VAL A 90 -4.42 -5.92 -9.65
CA VAL A 90 -5.77 -6.38 -10.01
C VAL A 90 -6.43 -5.40 -10.99
N TYR A 91 -6.29 -4.09 -10.79
CA TYR A 91 -6.79 -3.08 -11.71
C TYR A 91 -6.13 -3.21 -13.08
N TRP A 92 -4.82 -3.40 -13.14
CA TRP A 92 -4.11 -3.54 -14.40
C TRP A 92 -4.53 -4.80 -15.18
N LEU A 93 -4.74 -5.92 -14.49
CA LEU A 93 -5.06 -7.21 -15.11
C LEU A 93 -6.54 -7.36 -15.49
N PHE A 94 -7.47 -6.86 -14.66
CA PHE A 94 -8.91 -7.15 -14.81
C PHE A 94 -9.78 -5.93 -15.11
N SER A 95 -9.28 -4.70 -14.99
CA SER A 95 -10.10 -3.50 -15.24
C SER A 95 -10.42 -3.27 -16.73
N ASN A 96 -9.79 -4.03 -17.64
CA ASN A 96 -9.95 -3.95 -19.09
C ASN A 96 -9.94 -2.49 -19.59
N ARG A 97 -9.01 -1.69 -19.05
CA ARG A 97 -8.86 -0.24 -19.29
C ARG A 97 -9.00 0.19 -20.75
N ALA A 98 -8.53 -0.61 -21.70
CA ALA A 98 -8.62 -0.30 -23.14
C ALA A 98 -10.07 -0.16 -23.65
N ALA A 99 -11.00 -0.97 -23.15
CA ALA A 99 -12.40 -0.93 -23.60
C ALA A 99 -13.25 0.15 -22.91
N HIS A 100 -12.72 0.85 -21.90
CA HIS A 100 -13.51 1.73 -21.02
C HIS A 100 -12.84 3.09 -20.78
N ASN A 101 -11.65 3.27 -21.34
CA ASN A 101 -10.93 4.52 -21.37
C ASN A 101 -11.25 5.14 -22.73
N SER A 102 -12.01 6.23 -22.74
CA SER A 102 -12.52 6.94 -23.93
C SER A 102 -11.42 7.56 -24.82
N ARG A 103 -10.16 7.13 -24.65
CA ARG A 103 -8.97 7.60 -25.35
C ARG A 103 -8.39 6.57 -26.33
N SER A 104 -8.97 5.37 -26.43
CA SER A 104 -8.61 4.39 -27.47
C SER A 104 -9.32 4.68 -28.79
N GLY A 105 -9.12 5.88 -29.33
CA GLY A 105 -9.64 6.30 -30.64
C GLY A 105 -8.60 6.19 -31.75
N TYR A 106 -7.80 5.11 -31.76
CA TYR A 106 -6.95 4.80 -32.91
C TYR A 106 -7.68 3.75 -33.75
N GLU A 107 -8.50 4.24 -34.69
CA GLU A 107 -8.89 3.48 -35.88
C GLU A 107 -7.59 3.12 -36.63
N PRO A 108 -7.26 1.83 -36.84
CA PRO A 108 -6.24 1.47 -37.80
C PRO A 108 -6.80 1.81 -39.19
N VAL A 109 -6.33 2.92 -39.76
CA VAL A 109 -6.59 3.27 -41.16
C VAL A 109 -6.05 2.15 -42.05
N ALA A 110 -6.96 1.34 -42.58
CA ALA A 110 -6.70 0.36 -43.63
C ALA A 110 -6.90 1.01 -45.00
#